data_AF-X1AT97-F1
#
_entry.id   AF-X1AT97-F1
#
_cell.length_a   1.000
_cell.length_b   1.000
_cell.length_c   1.000
_cell.angle_alpha   90.00
_cell.angle_beta   90.00
_cell.angle_gamma   90.00
#
_symmetry.space_group_name_H-M   'P 1'
#
loop_
_entity.id
_entity.type
_entity.pdbx_description
1 polymer ?
#
loop_
_entity_poly.entity_id
_entity_poly.type
_entity_poly.pdbx_seq_one_letter_code
_entity_poly.pdbx_strand_id
1 'polypeptide(L)'
;YHNSSNLINSSVVKVNNSNLNHNSENKIVLDKILINLDLIAKDANQQDDIFCDLLLDKLNSVFKFFECKASLVKKKLNSINLWRSLCSQVFDDNFEHWTEAAIKSISFFGLNEAIKYHCGIELDRIDKSEFFALRIVNLMEEVIDEKNDGEGTNFVLSQPHYANYLSKSWSNGKSPLTKHPCEYSPKIIRNDANLSLSKKIAVFKKFEEIIRGGVMFNSTFNHDETTLNDHLNALFQSKLHAFSICNNNYNY
;
A
#
# COMPACT_ATOMS: atom_id res chain seq x y z
N TYR A 1 -33.83 6.37 -10.43
CA TYR A 1 -32.52 6.95 -10.79
C TYR A 1 -31.71 7.13 -9.51
N HIS A 2 -30.95 6.11 -9.14
CA HIS A 2 -30.00 6.18 -8.02
C HIS A 2 -28.75 6.89 -8.52
N ASN A 3 -28.49 8.10 -8.01
CA ASN A 3 -27.26 8.81 -8.26
C ASN A 3 -26.33 8.54 -7.07
N SER A 4 -25.49 7.52 -7.21
CA SER A 4 -24.34 7.29 -6.36
C SER A 4 -23.35 8.43 -6.57
N SER A 5 -23.44 9.47 -5.76
CA SER A 5 -22.34 10.41 -5.59
C SER A 5 -21.23 9.68 -4.84
N ASN A 6 -20.34 9.03 -5.60
CA ASN A 6 -19.00 8.71 -5.15
C ASN A 6 -18.36 10.03 -4.72
N LEU A 7 -18.39 10.30 -3.41
CA LEU A 7 -17.61 11.38 -2.83
C LEU A 7 -16.15 11.02 -3.05
N ILE A 8 -15.57 11.73 -4.01
CA ILE A 8 -14.13 11.84 -4.19
C ILE A 8 -13.57 12.24 -2.83
N ASN A 9 -12.76 11.37 -2.23
CA ASN A 9 -11.99 11.63 -1.00
C ASN A 9 -10.87 12.68 -1.24
N SER A 10 -11.18 13.75 -1.97
CA SER A 10 -10.30 14.90 -2.21
C SER A 10 -10.36 15.93 -1.09
N SER A 11 -10.87 15.56 0.09
CA SER A 11 -11.04 16.51 1.19
C SER A 11 -9.85 16.42 2.16
N VAL A 12 -8.82 17.19 1.82
CA VAL A 12 -7.93 17.87 2.78
C VAL A 12 -7.18 16.95 3.75
N VAL A 13 -6.16 16.26 3.23
CA VAL A 13 -4.98 15.99 4.06
C VAL A 13 -4.18 17.28 4.09
N LYS A 14 -4.33 18.06 5.15
CA LYS A 14 -3.35 19.09 5.49
C LYS A 14 -2.10 18.33 5.95
N VAL A 15 -1.16 18.10 5.04
CA VAL A 15 0.19 17.67 5.39
C VAL A 15 0.80 18.81 6.21
N ASN A 16 0.77 18.67 7.54
CA ASN A 16 1.44 19.61 8.44
C ASN A 16 2.95 19.49 8.23
N ASN A 17 3.50 20.25 7.28
CA ASN A 17 4.94 20.49 7.19
C ASN A 17 5.32 21.61 8.16
N SER A 18 5.29 21.31 9.46
CA SER A 18 6.04 22.11 10.44
C SER A 18 7.51 21.67 10.38
N ASN A 19 8.19 22.08 9.30
CA ASN A 19 9.64 22.32 9.20
C ASN A 19 9.91 22.85 7.80
N LEU A 20 9.84 24.18 7.67
CA LEU A 20 10.39 24.93 6.55
C LEU A 20 11.89 24.60 6.44
N ASN A 21 12.28 23.78 5.48
CA ASN A 21 13.58 23.80 4.75
C ASN A 21 13.79 22.60 3.80
N HIS A 22 12.74 22.04 3.21
CA HIS A 22 12.88 21.22 2.00
C HIS A 22 11.76 21.55 1.01
N ASN A 23 12.16 21.88 -0.22
CA ASN A 23 11.30 22.10 -1.39
C ASN A 23 10.08 21.16 -1.39
N SER A 24 8.90 21.70 -1.10
CA SER A 24 7.64 20.98 -1.34
C SER A 24 7.31 21.06 -2.83
N GLU A 25 8.16 20.45 -3.65
CA GLU A 25 7.91 20.29 -5.07
C GLU A 25 6.73 19.32 -5.26
N ASN A 26 5.79 19.69 -6.12
CA ASN A 26 4.74 18.78 -6.53
C ASN A 26 5.40 17.53 -7.14
N LYS A 27 5.01 16.33 -6.69
CA LYS A 27 5.54 15.06 -7.21
C LYS A 27 4.50 14.32 -8.03
N ILE A 28 4.92 13.76 -9.16
CA ILE A 28 4.11 12.85 -9.96
C ILE A 28 4.29 11.44 -9.41
N VAL A 29 3.19 10.70 -9.26
CA VAL A 29 3.23 9.24 -9.12
C VAL A 29 3.18 8.64 -10.52
N LEU A 30 4.26 8.00 -10.96
CA LEU A 30 4.35 7.43 -12.30
C LEU A 30 3.34 6.28 -12.46
N ASP A 31 3.32 5.38 -11.48
CA ASP A 31 2.33 4.33 -11.36
C ASP A 31 2.41 3.67 -9.98
N LYS A 32 1.42 2.82 -9.70
CA LYS A 32 1.44 1.86 -8.59
C LYS A 32 1.42 0.42 -9.12
N ILE A 33 2.42 -0.36 -8.77
CA ILE A 33 2.54 -1.77 -9.16
C ILE A 33 2.38 -2.65 -7.93
N LEU A 34 1.61 -3.73 -8.07
CA LEU A 34 1.21 -4.58 -6.97
C LEU A 34 1.90 -5.95 -7.05
N ILE A 35 2.45 -6.39 -5.92
CA ILE A 35 3.00 -7.73 -5.73
C ILE A 35 1.95 -8.62 -5.05
N ASN A 36 1.74 -9.82 -5.60
CA ASN A 36 0.83 -10.83 -5.04
C ASN A 36 1.56 -11.67 -3.99
N LEU A 37 1.39 -11.35 -2.70
CA LEU A 37 2.06 -12.08 -1.62
C LEU A 37 1.47 -13.47 -1.40
N ASP A 38 0.17 -13.67 -1.64
CA ASP A 38 -0.48 -14.97 -1.48
C ASP A 38 0.04 -16.00 -2.50
N LEU A 39 0.29 -15.57 -3.74
CA LEU A 39 0.92 -16.45 -4.74
C LEU A 39 2.35 -16.82 -4.33
N ILE A 40 3.13 -15.86 -3.83
CA ILE A 40 4.49 -16.12 -3.34
C ILE A 40 4.45 -17.14 -2.19
N ALA A 41 3.52 -17.00 -1.24
CA ALA A 41 3.36 -17.93 -0.13
C ALA A 41 3.11 -19.37 -0.60
N LYS A 42 2.25 -19.53 -1.61
CA LYS A 42 1.93 -20.84 -2.22
C LYS A 42 3.12 -21.45 -2.92
N ASP A 43 3.81 -20.67 -3.74
CA ASP A 43 4.99 -21.12 -4.47
C ASP A 43 6.14 -21.47 -3.51
N ALA A 44 6.27 -20.75 -2.39
CA ALA A 44 7.24 -21.02 -1.34
C ALA A 44 6.92 -22.26 -0.49
N ASN A 45 5.66 -22.71 -0.48
CA ASN A 45 5.19 -23.87 0.26
C ASN A 45 5.72 -23.93 1.71
N GLN A 46 5.52 -22.84 2.46
CA GLN A 46 5.92 -22.69 3.87
C GLN A 46 7.44 -22.68 4.13
N GLN A 47 8.28 -22.53 3.09
CA GLN A 47 9.73 -22.38 3.25
C GLN A 47 10.12 -20.90 3.23
N ASP A 48 10.59 -20.40 4.38
CA ASP A 48 10.94 -18.99 4.59
C ASP A 48 11.97 -18.46 3.57
N ASP A 49 13.03 -19.22 3.32
CA ASP A 49 14.10 -18.79 2.41
C ASP A 49 13.58 -18.67 0.97
N ILE A 50 12.80 -19.66 0.53
CA ILE A 50 12.16 -19.63 -0.80
C ILE A 50 11.18 -18.46 -0.90
N PHE A 51 10.43 -18.14 0.16
CA PHE A 51 9.54 -16.98 0.16
C PHE A 51 10.33 -15.69 -0.08
N CYS A 52 11.42 -15.50 0.66
CA CYS A 52 12.28 -14.33 0.53
C CYS A 52 12.89 -14.23 -0.88
N ASP A 53 13.42 -15.32 -1.42
CA ASP A 53 14.00 -15.36 -2.76
C ASP A 53 12.98 -14.99 -3.84
N LEU A 54 11.77 -15.58 -3.78
CA LEU A 54 10.69 -15.28 -4.71
C LEU A 54 10.24 -13.82 -4.61
N LEU A 55 10.18 -13.27 -3.40
CA LEU A 55 9.83 -11.86 -3.19
C LEU A 55 10.88 -10.92 -3.78
N LEU A 56 12.16 -11.21 -3.57
CA LEU A 56 13.27 -10.46 -4.16
C LEU A 56 13.22 -10.50 -5.69
N ASP A 57 12.95 -11.67 -6.28
CA ASP A 57 12.77 -11.82 -7.72
C ASP A 57 11.61 -10.96 -8.26
N LYS A 58 10.49 -10.88 -7.52
CA LYS A 58 9.37 -10.00 -7.89
C LYS A 58 9.73 -8.52 -7.76
N LEU A 59 10.42 -8.09 -6.70
CA LEU A 59 10.87 -6.71 -6.53
C LEU A 59 11.80 -6.29 -7.68
N ASN A 60 12.79 -7.11 -8.00
CA ASN A 60 13.70 -6.90 -9.13
C ASN A 60 12.95 -6.79 -10.48
N SER A 61 11.92 -7.61 -10.66
CA SER A 61 11.06 -7.54 -11.84
C SER A 61 10.25 -6.22 -11.89
N VAL A 62 9.74 -5.75 -10.74
CA VAL A 62 9.02 -4.49 -10.63
C VAL A 62 9.93 -3.30 -10.93
N PHE A 63 11.17 -3.28 -10.44
CA PHE A 63 12.14 -2.23 -10.76
C PHE A 63 12.39 -2.11 -12.27
N LYS A 64 12.72 -3.24 -12.92
CA LYS A 64 12.92 -3.29 -14.38
C LYS A 64 11.67 -2.86 -15.16
N PHE A 65 10.49 -3.23 -14.67
CA PHE A 65 9.24 -2.82 -15.30
C PHE A 65 9.02 -1.29 -15.20
N PHE A 66 9.32 -0.69 -14.05
CA PHE A 66 9.25 0.76 -13.87
C PHE A 66 10.23 1.50 -14.78
N GLU A 67 11.46 1.01 -14.97
CA GLU A 67 12.43 1.58 -15.92
C GLU A 67 11.87 1.58 -17.35
N CYS A 68 11.33 0.44 -17.81
CA CYS A 68 10.70 0.34 -19.12
C CYS A 68 9.49 1.28 -19.25
N LYS A 69 8.64 1.34 -18.22
CA LYS A 69 7.44 2.18 -18.20
C LYS A 69 7.80 3.66 -18.21
N ALA A 70 8.75 4.08 -17.39
CA ALA A 70 9.23 5.46 -17.32
C ALA A 70 9.74 5.91 -18.71
N SER A 71 10.57 5.09 -19.36
CA SER A 71 11.08 5.37 -20.71
C SER A 71 9.94 5.53 -21.74
N LEU A 72 8.96 4.62 -21.73
CA LEU A 72 7.83 4.66 -22.66
C LEU A 72 6.92 5.87 -22.41
N VAL A 73 6.62 6.16 -21.14
CA VAL A 73 5.79 7.31 -20.76
C VAL A 73 6.51 8.61 -21.10
N LYS A 74 7.80 8.74 -20.79
CA LYS A 74 8.64 9.90 -21.18
C LYS A 74 8.55 10.14 -22.68
N LYS A 75 8.78 9.10 -23.49
CA LYS A 75 8.73 9.19 -24.96
C LYS A 75 7.36 9.65 -25.46
N LYS A 76 6.26 9.14 -24.90
CA LYS A 76 4.90 9.51 -25.31
C LYS A 76 4.52 10.92 -24.85
N LEU A 77 4.69 11.23 -23.58
CA LEU A 77 4.23 12.49 -23.00
C LEU A 77 5.07 13.67 -23.45
N ASN A 78 6.39 13.49 -23.62
CA ASN A 78 7.24 14.58 -24.10
C ASN A 78 6.91 14.99 -25.54
N SER A 79 6.23 14.17 -26.35
CA SER A 79 5.72 14.59 -27.67
C SER A 79 4.44 15.43 -27.63
N ILE A 80 3.79 15.57 -26.47
CA ILE A 80 2.50 16.23 -26.32
C ILE A 80 2.73 17.65 -25.77
N ASN A 81 2.44 18.68 -26.58
CA ASN A 81 2.61 20.09 -26.17
C ASN A 81 1.73 20.45 -24.95
N LEU A 82 0.51 19.91 -24.88
CA LEU A 82 -0.39 20.13 -23.74
C LEU A 82 0.20 19.59 -22.44
N TRP A 83 0.88 18.44 -22.48
CA TRP A 83 1.56 17.89 -21.31
C TRP A 83 2.64 18.84 -20.82
N ARG A 84 3.50 19.35 -21.71
CA ARG A 84 4.54 20.32 -21.35
C ARG A 84 3.95 21.58 -20.72
N SER A 85 2.88 22.12 -21.31
CA SER A 85 2.19 23.31 -20.79
C SER A 85 1.53 23.06 -19.43
N LEU A 86 0.92 21.90 -19.22
CA LEU A 86 0.37 21.54 -17.91
C LEU A 86 1.49 21.46 -16.89
N CYS A 87 2.61 20.86 -17.28
CA CYS A 87 3.68 20.61 -16.35
C CYS A 87 4.43 21.88 -15.95
N SER A 88 4.62 22.85 -16.84
CA SER A 88 5.16 24.16 -16.47
C SER A 88 4.22 25.01 -15.59
N GLN A 89 2.93 24.66 -15.53
CA GLN A 89 1.96 25.35 -14.66
C GLN A 89 1.84 24.68 -13.29
N VAL A 90 2.01 23.36 -13.23
CA VAL A 90 1.82 22.56 -12.02
C VAL A 90 3.14 22.28 -11.30
N PHE A 91 4.23 22.19 -12.03
CA PHE A 91 5.58 21.93 -11.53
C PHE A 91 6.48 23.11 -11.88
N ASP A 92 7.51 23.34 -11.08
CA ASP A 92 8.51 24.36 -11.37
C ASP A 92 9.26 24.06 -12.68
N ASP A 93 9.98 25.06 -13.21
CA ASP A 93 10.62 25.04 -14.54
C ASP A 93 11.63 23.89 -14.78
N ASN A 94 12.00 23.11 -13.75
CA ASN A 94 12.91 21.96 -13.82
C ASN A 94 12.23 20.65 -14.29
N PHE A 95 11.15 20.74 -15.06
CA PHE A 95 10.34 19.57 -15.44
C PHE A 95 11.01 18.61 -16.45
N GLU A 96 12.18 18.92 -17.01
CA GLU A 96 12.86 18.02 -17.96
C GLU A 96 13.19 16.63 -17.38
N HIS A 97 13.38 16.54 -16.07
CA HIS A 97 13.73 15.32 -15.33
C HIS A 97 12.58 14.77 -14.47
N TRP A 98 11.34 15.06 -14.85
CA TRP A 98 10.17 14.67 -14.06
C TRP A 98 10.03 13.16 -13.86
N THR A 99 10.48 12.34 -14.82
CA THR A 99 10.40 10.88 -14.72
C THR A 99 11.33 10.28 -13.68
N GLU A 100 12.49 10.91 -13.51
CA GLU A 100 13.51 10.57 -12.54
C GLU A 100 12.99 10.93 -11.15
N ALA A 101 12.45 12.15 -11.00
CA ALA A 101 11.83 12.65 -9.76
C ALA A 101 10.49 11.97 -9.40
N ALA A 102 9.80 11.36 -10.37
CA ALA A 102 8.50 10.73 -10.15
C ALA A 102 8.58 9.57 -9.16
N ILE A 103 7.60 9.54 -8.25
CA ILE A 103 7.38 8.47 -7.29
C ILE A 103 6.96 7.20 -8.03
N LYS A 104 7.65 6.11 -7.75
CA LYS A 104 7.41 4.78 -8.30
C LYS A 104 6.86 3.91 -7.18
N SER A 105 5.53 3.82 -7.09
CA SER A 105 4.88 3.20 -5.94
C SER A 105 4.84 1.68 -6.09
N ILE A 106 5.49 0.98 -5.15
CA ILE A 106 5.35 -0.46 -5.00
C ILE A 106 4.31 -0.71 -3.92
N SER A 107 3.38 -1.61 -4.19
CA SER A 107 2.29 -2.00 -3.29
C SER A 107 2.16 -3.51 -3.33
N PHE A 108 1.28 -4.05 -2.51
CA PHE A 108 1.04 -5.47 -2.43
C PHE A 108 -0.43 -5.77 -2.13
N PHE A 109 -0.81 -7.03 -2.29
CA PHE A 109 -2.10 -7.55 -1.84
C PHE A 109 -1.93 -8.99 -1.39
N GLY A 110 -2.92 -9.48 -0.64
CA GLY A 110 -2.91 -10.85 -0.15
C GLY A 110 -1.98 -11.07 1.04
N LEU A 111 -1.62 -10.03 1.80
CA LEU A 111 -0.74 -10.18 2.98
C LEU A 111 -1.35 -11.14 4.01
N ASN A 112 -2.60 -10.92 4.42
CA ASN A 112 -3.24 -11.76 5.43
C ASN A 112 -3.37 -13.22 4.98
N GLU A 113 -3.66 -13.43 3.70
CA GLU A 113 -3.76 -14.74 3.07
C GLU A 113 -2.40 -15.42 2.99
N ALA A 114 -1.35 -14.69 2.60
CA ALA A 114 0.03 -15.17 2.58
C ALA A 114 0.48 -15.64 3.97
N ILE A 115 0.26 -14.82 5.01
CA ILE A 115 0.64 -15.17 6.39
C ILE A 115 -0.16 -16.37 6.89
N LYS A 116 -1.47 -16.41 6.64
CA LYS A 116 -2.31 -17.54 7.04
C LYS A 116 -1.87 -18.84 6.36
N TYR A 117 -1.54 -18.80 5.07
CA TYR A 117 -1.07 -19.96 4.33
C TYR A 117 0.32 -20.41 4.79
N HIS A 118 1.25 -19.47 4.91
CA HIS A 118 2.66 -19.74 5.20
C HIS A 118 2.88 -20.15 6.66
N CYS A 119 2.26 -19.45 7.61
CA CYS A 119 2.40 -19.72 9.04
C CYS A 119 1.34 -20.69 9.60
N GLY A 120 0.31 -21.02 8.81
CA GLY A 120 -0.84 -21.82 9.27
C GLY A 120 -1.79 -21.09 10.21
N ILE A 121 -1.52 -19.82 10.53
CA ILE A 121 -2.28 -19.00 11.50
C ILE A 121 -2.29 -17.54 11.07
N GLU A 122 -3.32 -16.80 11.45
CA GLU A 122 -3.47 -15.40 11.02
C GLU A 122 -2.47 -14.47 11.69
N LEU A 123 -2.10 -13.40 10.96
CA LEU A 123 -1.12 -12.39 11.35
C LEU A 123 -1.32 -11.91 12.80
N ASP A 124 -2.56 -11.62 13.17
CA ASP A 124 -2.96 -11.01 14.44
C ASP A 124 -3.09 -11.98 15.63
N ARG A 125 -2.76 -13.27 15.47
CA ARG A 125 -3.01 -14.30 16.49
C ARG A 125 -1.83 -14.60 17.40
N ILE A 126 -0.61 -14.67 16.86
CA ILE A 126 0.60 -15.00 17.62
C ILE A 126 1.78 -14.15 17.17
N ASP A 127 2.74 -13.93 18.08
CA ASP A 127 3.91 -13.09 17.81
C ASP A 127 4.74 -13.61 16.63
N LYS A 128 4.79 -14.92 16.39
CA LYS A 128 5.54 -15.50 15.26
C LYS A 128 4.96 -15.14 13.90
N SER A 129 3.63 -15.16 13.74
CA SER A 129 2.98 -14.79 12.47
C SER A 129 3.07 -13.29 12.23
N GLU A 130 2.96 -12.49 13.28
CA GLU A 130 3.19 -11.05 13.21
C GLU A 130 4.64 -10.74 12.82
N PHE A 131 5.61 -11.40 13.46
CA PHE A 131 7.04 -11.24 13.16
C PHE A 131 7.36 -11.59 11.71
N PHE A 132 6.81 -12.70 11.19
CA PHE A 132 7.00 -13.07 9.79
C PHE A 132 6.39 -12.03 8.82
N ALA A 133 5.20 -11.50 9.15
CA ALA A 133 4.59 -10.43 8.36
C ALA A 133 5.44 -9.15 8.35
N LEU A 134 5.98 -8.75 9.50
CA LEU A 134 6.87 -7.61 9.62
C LEU A 134 8.18 -7.85 8.84
N ARG A 135 8.76 -9.05 8.94
CA ARG A 135 9.96 -9.44 8.18
C ARG A 135 9.75 -9.29 6.67
N ILE A 136 8.60 -9.73 6.14
CA ILE A 136 8.28 -9.60 4.71
C ILE A 136 8.20 -8.13 4.29
N VAL A 137 7.43 -7.32 5.02
CA VAL A 137 7.23 -5.91 4.69
C VAL A 137 8.53 -5.12 4.85
N ASN A 138 9.32 -5.43 5.87
CA ASN A 138 10.63 -4.83 6.10
C ASN A 138 11.62 -5.19 4.98
N LEU A 139 11.67 -6.45 4.54
CA LEU A 139 12.51 -6.86 3.40
C LEU A 139 12.16 -6.07 2.13
N MET A 140 10.87 -5.82 1.88
CA MET A 140 10.46 -4.99 0.73
C MET A 140 10.97 -3.56 0.85
N GLU A 141 10.88 -2.95 2.03
CA GLU A 141 11.33 -1.58 2.28
C GLU A 141 12.86 -1.47 2.20
N GLU A 142 13.61 -2.41 2.79
CA GLU A 142 15.07 -2.45 2.75
C GLU A 142 15.59 -2.52 1.30
N VAL A 143 15.00 -3.39 0.48
CA VAL A 143 15.38 -3.52 -0.93
C VAL A 143 15.03 -2.27 -1.75
N ILE A 144 13.94 -1.59 -1.38
CA ILE A 144 13.57 -0.30 -1.98
C ILE A 144 14.55 0.79 -1.59
N ASP A 145 14.94 0.87 -0.32
CA ASP A 145 15.93 1.80 0.20
C ASP A 145 17.29 1.59 -0.48
N GLU A 146 17.77 0.34 -0.56
CA GLU A 146 19.01 -0.01 -1.27
C GLU A 146 18.99 0.42 -2.75
N LYS A 147 17.87 0.19 -3.46
CA LYS A 147 17.70 0.61 -4.85
C LYS A 147 17.72 2.14 -4.99
N ASN A 148 17.05 2.85 -4.09
CA ASN A 148 17.02 4.30 -4.07
C ASN A 148 18.40 4.90 -3.79
N ASP A 149 19.11 4.38 -2.80
CA ASP A 149 20.44 4.86 -2.42
C ASP A 149 21.48 4.56 -3.49
N GLY A 150 21.40 3.37 -4.12
CA GLY A 150 22.34 2.94 -5.14
C GLY A 150 22.18 3.65 -6.50
N GLU A 151 20.95 4.02 -6.87
CA GLU A 151 20.65 4.52 -8.23
C GLU A 151 20.00 5.91 -8.28
N GLY A 152 19.77 6.54 -7.12
CA GLY A 152 19.10 7.85 -7.05
C GLY A 152 17.65 7.79 -7.54
N THR A 153 16.98 6.65 -7.37
CA THR A 153 15.58 6.47 -7.74
C THR A 153 14.63 6.95 -6.63
N ASN A 154 13.32 6.94 -6.92
CA ASN A 154 12.29 7.39 -5.98
C ASN A 154 11.17 6.35 -5.87
N PHE A 155 11.53 5.13 -5.47
CA PHE A 155 10.59 4.07 -5.13
C PHE A 155 10.07 4.25 -3.71
N VAL A 156 8.81 3.90 -3.47
CA VAL A 156 8.21 3.88 -2.13
C VAL A 156 7.34 2.65 -1.96
N LEU A 157 7.38 2.01 -0.79
CA LEU A 157 6.39 1.00 -0.42
C LEU A 157 5.13 1.69 0.08
N SER A 158 3.98 1.33 -0.47
CA SER A 158 2.68 1.91 -0.11
C SER A 158 1.73 0.84 0.40
N GLN A 159 0.66 1.28 1.07
CA GLN A 159 -0.33 0.40 1.66
C GLN A 159 -0.84 -0.72 0.74
N PRO A 160 -1.25 -1.86 1.31
CA PRO A 160 -1.91 -2.91 0.57
C PRO A 160 -3.17 -2.38 -0.14
N HIS A 161 -3.48 -2.94 -1.31
CA HIS A 161 -4.53 -2.44 -2.18
C HIS A 161 -5.57 -3.52 -2.52
N TYR A 162 -6.81 -3.09 -2.81
CA TYR A 162 -7.84 -3.99 -3.33
C TYR A 162 -7.41 -4.52 -4.70
N ALA A 163 -7.46 -5.83 -4.92
CA ALA A 163 -7.15 -6.47 -6.19
C ALA A 163 -8.41 -6.75 -7.05
N ASN A 164 -9.59 -6.29 -6.63
CA ASN A 164 -10.88 -6.65 -7.24
C ASN A 164 -10.94 -6.32 -8.74
N TYR A 165 -10.29 -5.25 -9.18
CA TYR A 165 -10.25 -4.86 -10.60
C TYR A 165 -9.42 -5.83 -11.47
N LEU A 166 -8.58 -6.66 -10.85
CA LEU A 166 -7.81 -7.71 -11.54
C LEU A 166 -8.62 -8.99 -11.79
N SER A 167 -9.83 -9.10 -11.21
CA SER A 167 -10.74 -10.24 -11.39
C SER A 167 -10.96 -10.64 -12.85
N LYS A 168 -11.20 -9.67 -13.73
CA LYS A 168 -11.44 -9.91 -15.17
C LYS A 168 -10.16 -10.31 -15.92
N SER A 169 -9.01 -9.83 -15.49
CA SER A 169 -7.73 -10.18 -16.10
C SER A 169 -7.28 -11.60 -15.74
N TRP A 170 -7.75 -12.12 -14.60
CA TRP A 170 -7.38 -13.44 -14.10
C TRP A 170 -8.32 -14.55 -14.57
N SER A 171 -9.56 -14.23 -14.97
CA SER A 171 -10.49 -15.19 -15.61
C SER A 171 -10.02 -15.70 -16.98
N ASN A 172 -8.95 -15.13 -17.55
CA ASN A 172 -8.34 -15.58 -18.81
C ASN A 172 -7.39 -16.80 -18.65
N GLY A 173 -7.57 -17.60 -17.58
CA GLY A 173 -7.10 -18.99 -17.53
C GLY A 173 -5.61 -19.23 -17.25
N LYS A 174 -4.88 -18.25 -16.70
CA LYS A 174 -3.42 -18.37 -16.46
C LYS A 174 -2.97 -18.25 -15.00
N SER A 175 -3.86 -18.29 -14.01
CA SER A 175 -3.45 -18.11 -12.61
C SER A 175 -4.03 -19.18 -11.67
N PRO A 176 -3.18 -19.93 -10.93
CA PRO A 176 -3.60 -20.97 -10.00
C PRO A 176 -4.00 -20.39 -8.63
N LEU A 177 -4.77 -19.31 -8.60
CA LEU A 177 -5.20 -18.72 -7.33
C LEU A 177 -6.36 -19.52 -6.74
N THR A 178 -6.24 -19.88 -5.46
CA THR A 178 -7.27 -20.61 -4.69
C THR A 178 -8.45 -19.74 -4.26
N LYS A 179 -8.38 -18.42 -4.45
CA LYS A 179 -9.41 -17.44 -4.07
C LYS A 179 -9.65 -16.42 -5.18
N HIS A 180 -10.88 -15.91 -5.26
CA HIS A 180 -11.20 -14.80 -6.15
C HIS A 180 -10.52 -13.51 -5.62
N PRO A 181 -9.94 -12.64 -6.48
CA PRO A 181 -9.34 -11.34 -6.11
C PRO A 181 -10.19 -10.46 -5.20
N CYS A 182 -11.50 -10.61 -5.32
CA CYS A 182 -12.53 -9.93 -4.56
C CYS A 182 -12.44 -10.21 -3.05
N GLU A 183 -11.70 -11.25 -2.66
CA GLU A 183 -11.60 -11.75 -1.30
C GLU A 183 -10.35 -11.29 -0.55
N TYR A 184 -9.39 -10.65 -1.22
CA TYR A 184 -8.18 -10.17 -0.55
C TYR A 184 -8.46 -8.92 0.27
N SER A 185 -8.15 -8.97 1.56
CA SER A 185 -8.21 -7.80 2.43
C SER A 185 -7.07 -6.83 2.11
N PRO A 186 -7.34 -5.56 1.80
CA PRO A 186 -6.29 -4.55 1.70
C PRO A 186 -5.90 -3.98 3.07
N LYS A 187 -6.56 -4.42 4.15
CA LYS A 187 -6.25 -4.00 5.51
C LYS A 187 -5.14 -4.89 6.05
N ILE A 188 -4.16 -4.27 6.70
CA ILE A 188 -3.12 -4.97 7.46
C ILE A 188 -3.78 -5.78 8.58
N ILE A 189 -4.60 -5.11 9.40
CA ILE A 189 -5.42 -5.75 10.43
C ILE A 189 -6.79 -6.10 9.84
N ARG A 190 -7.17 -7.38 9.93
CA ARG A 190 -8.46 -7.85 9.41
C ARG A 190 -9.63 -7.30 10.22
N ASN A 191 -10.80 -7.19 9.59
CA ASN A 191 -12.02 -6.74 10.26
C ASN A 191 -12.45 -7.69 11.39
N ASP A 192 -12.31 -9.00 11.14
CA ASP A 192 -12.67 -10.10 12.05
C ASP A 192 -11.56 -10.44 13.06
N ALA A 193 -10.47 -9.66 13.10
CA ALA A 193 -9.43 -9.81 14.11
C ALA A 193 -10.03 -9.59 15.51
N ASN A 194 -9.96 -10.63 16.35
CA ASN A 194 -10.45 -10.62 17.73
C ASN A 194 -9.44 -9.94 18.67
N LEU A 195 -9.19 -8.66 18.42
CA LEU A 195 -8.27 -7.81 19.16
C LEU A 195 -9.01 -6.55 19.64
N SER A 196 -8.66 -6.07 20.83
CA SER A 196 -9.07 -4.74 21.29
C SER A 196 -8.54 -3.66 20.35
N LEU A 197 -9.21 -2.51 20.29
CA LEU A 197 -8.75 -1.36 19.49
C LEU A 197 -7.29 -1.01 19.78
N SER A 198 -6.91 -0.95 21.07
CA SER A 198 -5.53 -0.67 21.49
C SER A 198 -4.51 -1.65 20.92
N LYS A 199 -4.83 -2.95 20.89
CA LYS A 199 -3.96 -3.97 20.29
C LYS A 199 -3.91 -3.84 18.76
N LYS A 200 -5.05 -3.59 18.10
CA LYS A 200 -5.10 -3.35 16.65
C LYS A 200 -4.21 -2.17 16.25
N ILE A 201 -4.28 -1.08 17.00
CA ILE A 201 -3.43 0.09 16.82
C ILE A 201 -1.96 -0.29 17.04
N ALA A 202 -1.64 -0.97 18.14
CA ALA A 202 -0.26 -1.34 18.46
C ALA A 202 0.40 -2.20 17.37
N VAL A 203 -0.32 -3.20 16.84
CA VAL A 203 0.17 -4.01 15.71
C VAL A 203 0.31 -3.17 14.45
N PHE A 204 -0.72 -2.38 14.10
CA PHE A 204 -0.69 -1.54 12.90
C PHE A 204 0.48 -0.55 12.90
N LYS A 205 0.80 0.06 14.04
CA LYS A 205 1.89 1.03 14.13
C LYS A 205 3.24 0.45 13.73
N LYS A 206 3.49 -0.84 14.01
CA LYS A 206 4.71 -1.52 13.57
C LYS A 206 4.84 -1.55 12.04
N PHE A 207 3.72 -1.67 11.33
CA PHE A 207 3.72 -1.58 9.86
C PHE A 207 3.74 -0.14 9.36
N GLU A 208 3.10 0.79 10.07
CA GLU A 208 3.15 2.23 9.76
C GLU A 208 4.57 2.79 9.83
N GLU A 209 5.39 2.28 10.73
CA GLU A 209 6.81 2.62 10.85
C GLU A 209 7.66 2.14 9.66
N ILE A 210 7.23 1.05 8.99
CA ILE A 210 7.96 0.48 7.85
C ILE A 210 7.45 1.04 6.52
N ILE A 211 6.14 1.21 6.33
CA ILE A 211 5.55 1.55 5.02
C ILE A 211 5.54 3.08 4.82
N ARG A 212 6.63 3.62 4.27
CA ARG A 212 6.85 5.08 4.15
C ARG A 212 6.04 5.77 3.04
N GLY A 213 5.55 5.03 2.06
CA GLY A 213 4.65 5.54 1.01
C GLY A 213 3.19 5.74 1.46
N GLY A 214 2.92 5.57 2.76
CA GLY A 214 1.65 5.89 3.40
C GLY A 214 0.74 4.68 3.59
N VAL A 215 0.17 4.60 4.80
CA VAL A 215 -0.83 3.61 5.22
C VAL A 215 -1.96 4.26 6.00
N MET A 216 -3.14 3.66 5.93
CA MET A 216 -4.32 4.13 6.64
C MET A 216 -4.86 3.05 7.57
N PHE A 217 -4.97 3.38 8.86
CA PHE A 217 -5.65 2.52 9.83
C PHE A 217 -7.16 2.59 9.62
N ASN A 218 -7.81 1.45 9.40
CA ASN A 218 -9.25 1.41 9.21
C ASN A 218 -9.93 0.93 10.48
N SER A 219 -10.54 1.86 11.21
CA SER A 219 -11.24 1.56 12.45
C SER A 219 -12.72 1.33 12.20
N THR A 220 -13.25 0.25 12.76
CA THR A 220 -14.69 -0.04 12.73
C THR A 220 -15.26 0.23 14.12
N PHE A 221 -16.34 1.00 14.18
CA PHE A 221 -17.02 1.35 15.41
C PHE A 221 -18.36 0.61 15.49
N ASN A 222 -18.58 -0.10 16.60
CA ASN A 222 -19.84 -0.72 16.97
C ASN A 222 -20.42 0.03 18.17
N HIS A 223 -21.68 0.42 18.10
CA HIS A 223 -22.35 1.22 19.14
C HIS A 223 -22.52 0.49 20.48
N ASP A 224 -22.32 -0.82 20.53
CA ASP A 224 -22.69 -1.67 21.66
C ASP A 224 -21.62 -1.76 22.77
N GLU A 225 -20.38 -1.30 22.54
CA GLU A 225 -19.25 -1.56 23.45
C GLU A 225 -18.59 -0.32 24.07
N THR A 226 -18.58 0.82 23.38
CA THR A 226 -17.91 2.05 23.84
C THR A 226 -18.61 3.29 23.30
N THR A 227 -18.48 4.43 23.98
CA THR A 227 -18.97 5.68 23.38
C THR A 227 -18.10 6.06 22.19
N LEU A 228 -18.70 6.66 21.16
CA LEU A 228 -17.96 7.16 20.00
C LEU A 228 -16.84 8.12 20.42
N ASN A 229 -17.06 8.89 21.50
CA ASN A 229 -16.07 9.81 22.04
C ASN A 229 -14.85 9.08 22.59
N ASP A 230 -15.03 7.99 23.34
CA ASP A 230 -13.90 7.20 23.86
C ASP A 230 -13.10 6.55 22.73
N HIS A 231 -13.80 6.06 21.71
CA HIS A 231 -13.18 5.49 20.50
C HIS A 231 -12.37 6.52 19.73
N LEU A 232 -12.92 7.72 19.53
CA LEU A 232 -12.23 8.85 18.90
C LEU A 232 -11.02 9.29 19.72
N ASN A 233 -11.17 9.41 21.03
CA ASN A 233 -10.08 9.78 21.93
C ASN A 233 -8.92 8.78 21.84
N ALA A 234 -9.22 7.48 21.80
CA ALA A 234 -8.20 6.45 21.62
C ALA A 234 -7.45 6.60 20.27
N LEU A 235 -8.17 6.90 19.19
CA LEU A 235 -7.56 7.14 17.87
C LEU A 235 -6.70 8.41 17.85
N PHE A 236 -7.17 9.53 18.38
CA PHE A 236 -6.37 10.77 18.41
C PHE A 236 -5.13 10.65 19.29
N GLN A 237 -5.22 9.95 20.42
CA GLN A 237 -4.09 9.74 21.33
C GLN A 237 -3.05 8.75 20.78
N SER A 238 -3.44 7.88 19.85
CA SER A 238 -2.54 6.86 19.28
C SER A 238 -1.42 7.39 18.39
N LYS A 239 -1.54 8.65 17.94
CA LYS A 239 -0.62 9.30 16.98
C LYS A 239 -0.45 8.51 15.67
N LEU A 240 -1.52 7.87 15.19
CA LEU A 240 -1.57 7.31 13.84
C LEU A 240 -1.39 8.44 12.81
N HIS A 241 -0.66 8.18 11.72
CA HIS A 241 -0.44 9.16 10.65
C HIS A 241 -1.74 9.40 9.85
N ALA A 242 -2.51 8.35 9.60
CA ALA A 242 -3.80 8.43 8.94
C ALA A 242 -4.75 7.33 9.42
N PHE A 243 -6.02 7.68 9.62
CA PHE A 243 -7.06 6.71 9.95
C PHE A 243 -8.41 7.05 9.33
N SER A 244 -9.23 6.03 9.13
CA SER A 244 -10.64 6.13 8.76
C SER A 244 -11.52 5.48 9.84
N ILE A 245 -12.77 5.93 9.92
CA ILE A 245 -13.76 5.37 10.84
C ILE A 245 -14.97 4.96 10.01
N CYS A 246 -15.35 3.69 10.09
CA CYS A 246 -16.57 3.17 9.49
C CYS A 246 -17.55 2.76 10.60
N ASN A 247 -18.81 3.18 10.46
CA ASN A 247 -19.91 2.72 11.30
C ASN A 247 -20.52 1.47 10.67
N ASN A 248 -20.59 0.36 11.42
CA ASN A 248 -21.16 -0.90 10.93
C ASN A 248 -22.70 -0.88 10.80
N ASN A 249 -23.38 0.23 11.14
CA ASN A 249 -24.84 0.33 11.07
C ASN A 249 -25.43 0.42 9.65
N TYR A 250 -24.62 0.33 8.59
CA TYR A 250 -25.09 0.27 7.21
C TYR A 250 -24.54 -0.96 6.49
N ASN A 251 -25.18 -2.11 6.74
CA ASN A 251 -25.15 -3.21 5.79
C ASN A 251 -25.99 -2.81 4.57
N TYR A 252 -25.36 -2.66 3.41
CA TYR A 252 -26.04 -2.71 2.12
C TYR A 252 -26.02 -4.14 1.59
#